data_AF-A0A6I2VQU2-F1
#
_entry.id   AF-A0A6I2VQU2-F1
#
_cell.length_a   1.000
_cell.length_b   1.000
_cell.length_c   1.000
_cell.angle_alpha   90.00
_cell.angle_beta   90.00
_cell.angle_gamma   90.00
#
_symmetry.space_group_name_H-M   'P 1'
#
loop_
_entity.id
_entity.type
_entity.pdbx_description
1 polymer ?
#
loop_
_entity_poly.entity_id
_entity_poly.type
_entity_poly.pdbx_seq_one_letter_code
_entity_poly.pdbx_strand_id
1 'polypeptide(L)' 'MTFSEDEEVLAIDPQIIQRLNDVASRLRDAVSSLDDVMFDVLREASRRREGRPALDKTLSQARRAIDKAVHLLDLD' A
#
# COMPACT_ATOMS: atom_id res chain seq x y z
N MET A 1 40.81 -17.82 8.38
CA MET A 1 39.60 -18.56 7.98
C MET A 1 38.98 -19.04 9.28
N THR A 2 37.86 -18.53 9.77
CA THR A 2 36.69 -17.89 9.16
C THR A 2 36.06 -17.02 10.26
N PHE A 3 35.99 -15.71 10.07
CA PHE A 3 35.13 -14.86 10.91
C PHE A 3 33.75 -14.93 10.28
N SER A 4 32.79 -15.44 11.05
CA SER A 4 31.40 -15.60 10.66
C SER A 4 30.82 -14.25 10.21
N GLU A 5 30.49 -14.13 8.94
CA GLU A 5 29.78 -12.97 8.36
C GLU A 5 28.25 -13.10 8.53
N ASP A 6 27.77 -14.00 9.39
CA ASP A 6 26.33 -14.30 9.56
C ASP A 6 25.67 -13.57 10.75
N GLU A 7 26.39 -12.70 11.47
CA GLU A 7 25.86 -12.05 12.69
C GLU A 7 25.44 -10.58 12.49
N GLU A 8 25.27 -10.13 11.25
CA GLU A 8 24.52 -8.90 10.92
C GLU A 8 23.06 -9.22 10.59
N VAL A 9 22.40 -10.06 11.40
CA VAL A 9 20.95 -9.87 11.57
C VAL A 9 20.83 -8.57 12.34
N LEU A 10 20.80 -7.45 11.61
CA LEU A 10 20.53 -6.12 12.12
C LEU A 10 19.33 -6.27 13.05
N ALA A 11 19.58 -6.27 14.36
CA ALA A 11 18.54 -6.38 15.37
C ALA A 11 17.80 -5.04 15.37
N ILE A 12 16.95 -4.85 14.36
CA ILE A 12 16.05 -3.70 14.28
C ILE A 12 15.25 -3.73 15.57
N ASP A 13 15.24 -2.60 16.27
CA ASP A 13 14.49 -2.45 17.52
C ASP A 13 13.05 -2.97 17.33
N PRO A 14 12.56 -3.89 18.18
CA PRO A 14 11.19 -4.40 18.10
C PRO A 14 10.13 -3.29 18.06
N GLN A 15 10.39 -2.14 18.68
CA GLN A 15 9.51 -0.98 18.62
C GLN A 15 9.46 -0.35 17.22
N ILE A 16 10.57 -0.38 16.47
CA ILE A 16 10.60 0.07 15.06
C ILE A 16 9.79 -0.91 14.20
N ILE A 17 9.96 -2.21 14.39
CA ILE A 17 9.18 -3.23 13.67
C ILE A 17 7.68 -3.03 13.92
N GLN A 18 7.27 -2.82 15.17
CA GLN A 18 5.87 -2.54 15.49
C GLN A 18 5.35 -1.28 14.78
N ARG A 19 6.14 -0.20 14.76
CA ARG A 19 5.75 1.04 14.06
C ARG A 19 5.66 0.85 12.54
N LEU A 20 6.51 0.01 11.95
CA LEU A 20 6.42 -0.34 10.53
C LEU A 20 5.14 -1.14 10.24
N ASN A 21 4.78 -2.09 11.10
CA ASN A 21 3.52 -2.84 11.01
C ASN A 21 2.30 -1.91 11.11
N ASP A 22 2.33 -0.93 12.01
CA ASP A 22 1.26 0.07 12.12
C ASP A 22 1.13 0.92 10.84
N VAL A 23 2.26 1.31 10.24
CA VAL A 23 2.28 2.01 8.95
C VAL A 23 1.71 1.13 7.84
N ALA A 24 2.10 -0.13 7.75
CA ALA A 24 1.58 -1.08 6.77
C ALA A 24 0.06 -1.28 6.93
N SER A 25 -0.44 -1.38 8.17
CA SER A 25 -1.87 -1.45 8.45
C SER A 25 -2.62 -0.23 7.93
N ARG A 26 -2.12 0.99 8.22
CA ARG A 26 -2.76 2.24 7.76
C ARG A 26 -2.74 2.37 6.23
N LEU A 27 -1.71 1.85 5.58
CA LEU A 27 -1.66 1.77 4.13
C LEU A 27 -2.72 0.80 3.57
N ARG A 28 -2.92 -0.36 4.20
CA ARG A 28 -4.00 -1.30 3.84
C ARG A 28 -5.39 -0.65 4.00
N ASP A 29 -5.60 0.12 5.07
CA ASP A 29 -6.85 0.89 5.26
C ASP A 29 -7.06 1.95 4.18
N ALA A 30 -5.98 2.62 3.76
CA ALA A 30 -6.01 3.60 2.67
C ALA A 30 -6.36 2.95 1.32
N VAL A 31 -5.92 1.70 1.06
CA VAL A 31 -6.34 0.93 -0.12
C VAL A 31 -7.84 0.70 -0.14
N SER A 32 -8.41 0.25 0.98
CA SER A 32 -9.86 0.06 1.10
C SER A 32 -10.61 1.37 0.84
N SER A 33 -10.13 2.48 1.40
CA SER A 33 -10.73 3.79 1.19
C SER A 33 -10.63 4.26 -0.27
N LEU A 34 -9.55 3.93 -0.97
CA LEU A 34 -9.42 4.22 -2.40
C LEU A 34 -10.37 3.39 -3.26
N ASP A 35 -10.60 2.13 -2.90
CA ASP A 35 -11.56 1.28 -3.60
C ASP A 35 -12.98 1.89 -3.52
N ASP A 36 -13.40 2.38 -2.35
CA ASP A 36 -14.69 3.09 -2.18
C ASP A 36 -14.78 4.34 -3.07
N VAL A 37 -13.73 5.18 -3.09
CA VAL A 37 -13.68 6.37 -3.95
C VAL A 37 -13.72 5.99 -5.44
N MET A 38 -13.05 4.90 -5.83
CA MET A 38 -13.11 4.39 -7.21
C MET A 38 -14.53 3.97 -7.59
N PHE A 39 -15.25 3.29 -6.70
CA PHE A 39 -16.66 2.96 -6.91
C PHE A 39 -17.52 4.22 -7.12
N ASP A 40 -17.34 5.25 -6.28
CA ASP A 40 -18.09 6.50 -6.41
C ASP A 40 -17.79 7.23 -7.73
N VAL A 41 -16.53 7.27 -8.15
CA VAL A 41 -16.11 7.87 -9.43
C VAL A 41 -16.77 7.17 -10.62
N LEU A 42 -16.76 5.84 -10.63
CA LEU A 42 -17.39 5.06 -11.70
C LEU A 42 -18.91 5.19 -11.68
N ARG A 43 -19.52 5.23 -10.49
CA ARG A 43 -20.95 5.43 -10.32
C ARG A 43 -21.40 6.79 -10.85
N GLU A 44 -20.66 7.85 -10.58
CA GLU A 44 -20.97 9.19 -11.05
C GLU A 44 -20.81 9.32 -12.57
N ALA A 45 -19.76 8.74 -13.15
CA ALA A 45 -19.59 8.70 -14.60
C ALA A 45 -20.76 7.98 -15.30
N SER A 46 -21.20 6.86 -14.74
CA SER A 46 -22.36 6.11 -15.22
C SER A 46 -23.65 6.95 -15.17
N ARG A 47 -23.88 7.68 -14.07
CA ARG A 47 -25.04 8.60 -13.95
C ARG A 47 -25.04 9.69 -15.02
N ARG A 48 -23.85 10.20 -15.37
CA ARG A 48 -23.68 11.22 -16.42
C ARG A 48 -23.69 10.65 -17.84
N ARG A 49 -23.79 9.31 -17.99
CA ARG A 49 -23.63 8.60 -19.27
C ARG A 49 -22.29 8.90 -19.95
N GLU A 50 -21.27 9.13 -19.15
CA GLU A 50 -19.90 9.35 -19.58
C GLU A 50 -19.12 8.03 -19.64
N GLY A 51 -18.01 8.04 -20.37
CA GLY A 51 -17.05 6.94 -20.35
C GLY A 51 -16.27 6.87 -19.05
N ARG A 52 -15.33 5.91 -18.97
CA ARG A 52 -14.44 5.73 -17.81
C ARG A 52 -13.64 7.03 -17.57
N PRO A 53 -13.75 7.66 -16.38
CA PRO A 53 -13.07 8.92 -16.10
C PRO A 53 -11.55 8.78 -16.14
N ALA A 54 -10.83 9.82 -16.58
CA ALA A 54 -9.37 9.85 -16.51
C ALA A 54 -8.82 9.66 -15.08
N LEU A 55 -9.60 10.10 -14.08
CA LEU A 55 -9.28 9.95 -12.66
C LEU A 55 -9.18 8.48 -12.23
N ASP A 56 -9.97 7.57 -12.81
CA ASP A 56 -9.95 6.15 -12.46
C ASP A 56 -8.57 5.51 -12.69
N LYS A 57 -7.87 5.89 -13.77
CA LYS A 57 -6.51 5.42 -14.03
C LYS A 57 -5.55 5.87 -12.93
N THR A 58 -5.69 7.11 -12.48
CA THR A 58 -4.85 7.69 -11.42
C THR A 58 -5.11 7.00 -10.08
N LEU A 59 -6.38 6.75 -9.74
CA LEU A 59 -6.75 6.03 -8.52
C LEU A 59 -6.24 4.58 -8.55
N SER A 60 -6.36 3.90 -9.70
CA SER A 60 -5.82 2.56 -9.91
C SER A 60 -4.28 2.52 -9.72
N GLN A 61 -3.57 3.55 -10.18
CA GLN A 61 -2.12 3.68 -9.99
C GLN A 61 -1.76 3.94 -8.52
N ALA A 62 -2.48 4.82 -7.84
CA ALA A 62 -2.27 5.11 -6.43
C ALA A 62 -2.47 3.86 -5.56
N ARG A 63 -3.57 3.13 -5.78
CA ARG A 63 -3.86 1.85 -5.12
C ARG A 63 -2.71 0.85 -5.27
N ARG A 64 -2.24 0.63 -6.50
CA ARG A 64 -1.11 -0.27 -6.77
C ARG A 64 0.21 0.18 -6.13
N ALA A 65 0.46 1.48 -6.07
CA ALA A 65 1.64 2.02 -5.41
C ALA A 65 1.61 1.74 -3.90
N ILE A 66 0.43 1.84 -3.28
CA ILE A 66 0.24 1.51 -1.87
C ILE A 66 0.37 0.00 -1.64
N ASP A 67 -0.26 -0.84 -2.46
CA ASP A 67 -0.11 -2.31 -2.39
C ASP A 67 1.38 -2.71 -2.44
N LYS A 68 2.15 -2.08 -3.35
CA LYS A 68 3.60 -2.29 -3.45
C LYS A 68 4.34 -1.82 -2.21
N ALA A 69 3.97 -0.66 -1.64
CA ALA A 69 4.59 -0.16 -0.42
C ALA A 69 4.33 -1.11 0.77
N VAL A 70 3.10 -1.61 0.92
CA VAL A 70 2.75 -2.61 1.94
C VAL A 70 3.62 -3.87 1.77
N HIS A 71 3.74 -4.39 0.55
CA HIS A 71 4.55 -5.58 0.29
C HIS A 71 6.05 -5.37 0.58
N LEU A 72 6.58 -4.16 0.39
CA LEU A 72 7.96 -3.82 0.74
C LEU A 72 8.18 -3.65 2.26
N LEU A 73 7.11 -3.45 3.02
CA LEU A 73 7.14 -3.26 4.47
C LEU A 73 6.80 -4.53 5.27
N ASP A 74 6.19 -5.55 4.63
CA ASP A 74 6.08 -6.89 5.23
C ASP A 74 7.49 -7.48 5.32
N LEU A 75 8.05 -7.40 6.53
CA LEU A 75 9.29 -8.05 6.92
C LEU A 75 8.96 -9.50 7.30
N ASP A 76 8.57 -10.32 6.32
CA ASP A 76 8.53 -11.78 6.47
C ASP A 76 9.96 -12.35 6.53
#